data_AF-A0A4Y2N0K6-F1
#
_entry.id   AF-A0A4Y2N0K6-F1
#
_cell.length_a   1.000
_cell.length_b   1.000
_cell.length_c   1.000
_cell.angle_alpha   90.00
_cell.angle_beta   90.00
_cell.angle_gamma   90.00
#
_symmetry.space_group_name_H-M   'P 1'
#
loop_
_entity.id
_entity.type
_entity.pdbx_description
1 polymer ?
#
loop_
_entity_poly.entity_id
_entity_poly.type
_entity_poly.pdbx_seq_one_letter_code
_entity_poly.pdbx_strand_id
1 'polypeptide(L)'
;MKELSNGQVTNDFLRNLWLQKIPPHIQTVLSAFSEPLYNMANIADKVFEVVGASSPVCSTSSVPHAYDQPFIELLAQQIRDLSLRTSQRHQRRHSCCRECVIFVI
;
A
#
# COMPACT_ATOMS: atom_id res chain seq x y z
N MET A 1 10.47 31.53 8.56
CA MET A 1 9.80 31.52 9.88
C MET A 1 10.56 32.35 10.91
N LYS A 2 11.87 32.11 11.13
CA LYS A 2 12.71 32.93 12.03
C LYS A 2 12.85 34.39 11.58
N GLU A 3 13.17 34.61 10.29
CA GLU A 3 13.27 35.94 9.66
C GLU A 3 11.95 36.73 9.67
N LEU A 4 10.81 36.03 9.68
CA LEU A 4 9.48 36.66 9.68
C LEU A 4 9.02 37.04 11.11
N SER A 5 9.69 36.51 12.13
CA SER A 5 9.32 36.67 13.54
C SER A 5 10.17 37.71 14.27
N ASN A 6 11.01 38.48 13.56
CA ASN A 6 11.96 39.42 14.17
C ASN A 6 12.83 38.78 15.28
N GLY A 7 13.18 37.49 15.13
CA GLY A 7 13.96 36.75 16.12
C GLY A 7 13.20 36.36 17.40
N GLN A 8 11.88 36.55 17.49
CA GLN A 8 11.08 36.11 18.64
C GLN A 8 11.00 34.59 18.78
N VAL A 9 11.19 33.85 17.68
CA VAL A 9 11.20 32.39 17.71
C VAL A 9 12.55 31.89 18.20
N THR A 10 12.57 31.34 19.42
CA THR A 10 13.75 30.72 20.03
C THR A 10 14.09 29.40 19.33
N ASN A 11 15.38 29.05 19.30
CA ASN A 11 15.82 27.78 18.72
C ASN A 11 15.24 26.58 19.50
N ASP A 12 15.02 26.72 20.81
CA ASP A 12 14.41 25.69 21.66
C ASP A 12 12.95 25.44 21.32
N PHE A 13 12.20 26.50 20.97
CA PHE A 13 10.82 26.35 20.51
C PHE A 13 10.77 25.57 19.18
N LEU A 14 11.63 25.94 18.22
CA LEU A 14 11.72 25.22 16.94
C LEU A 14 12.12 23.76 17.15
N ARG A 15 13.06 23.50 18.05
CA ARG A 15 13.46 22.14 18.42
C ARG A 15 12.30 21.34 18.98
N ASN A 16 11.56 21.89 19.94
CA ASN A 16 10.40 21.22 20.52
C ASN A 16 9.29 20.97 19.47
N LEU A 17 8.99 21.97 18.65
CA LEU A 17 7.99 21.84 17.58
C LEU A 17 8.39 20.76 16.57
N TRP A 18 9.66 20.72 16.20
CA TRP A 18 10.20 19.75 15.27
C TRP A 18 10.23 18.33 15.86
N LEU A 19 10.65 18.18 17.12
CA LEU A 19 10.60 16.90 17.85
C LEU A 19 9.16 16.36 17.97
N GLN A 20 8.16 17.23 18.16
CA GLN A 20 6.74 16.84 18.18
C GLN A 20 6.23 16.29 16.85
N LYS A 21 6.89 16.59 15.74
CA LYS A 21 6.52 16.11 14.40
C LYS A 21 7.25 14.83 13.99
N ILE A 22 8.21 14.38 14.79
CA ILE A 22 9.01 13.19 14.51
C ILE A 22 8.39 11.97 15.21
N PRO A 23 8.45 10.78 14.59
CA PRO A 23 8.03 9.54 15.23
C PRO A 23 8.76 9.27 16.56
N PRO A 24 8.08 8.68 17.56
CA PRO A 24 8.61 8.55 18.92
C PRO A 24 9.92 7.75 18.99
N HIS A 25 10.12 6.79 18.10
CA HIS A 25 11.33 5.96 18.07
C HIS A 25 12.59 6.75 17.70
N ILE A 26 12.47 7.75 16.82
CA ILE A 26 13.59 8.64 16.46
C ILE A 26 13.74 9.73 17.51
N GLN A 27 12.62 10.21 18.07
CA GLN A 27 12.60 11.22 19.12
C GLN A 27 13.44 10.80 20.35
N THR A 28 13.38 9.54 20.77
CA THR A 28 14.20 9.03 21.89
C THR A 28 15.69 9.19 21.62
N VAL A 29 16.14 8.82 20.42
CA VAL A 29 17.56 8.96 20.03
C VAL A 29 17.94 10.43 19.98
N LEU A 30 17.13 11.25 19.32
CA LEU A 30 17.38 12.68 19.16
C LEU A 30 17.35 13.46 20.48
N SER A 31 16.58 13.02 21.47
CA SER A 31 16.50 13.69 22.78
C SER A 31 17.84 13.72 23.53
N ALA A 32 18.73 12.76 23.25
CA ALA A 32 20.09 12.72 23.81
C ALA A 32 21.05 13.75 23.18
N PHE A 33 20.72 14.31 22.02
CA PHE A 33 21.57 15.27 21.30
C PHE A 33 21.14 16.70 21.56
N SER A 34 22.05 17.55 22.03
CA SER A 34 21.82 18.99 22.25
C SER A 34 22.48 19.85 21.16
N GLU A 35 22.28 19.45 19.90
CA GLU A 35 22.86 20.12 18.73
C GLU A 35 21.90 21.14 18.09
N PRO A 36 22.41 22.08 17.26
CA PRO A 36 21.54 22.96 16.47
C PRO A 36 20.63 22.13 15.55
N LEU A 37 19.43 22.67 15.28
CA LEU A 37 18.36 21.99 14.53
C LEU A 37 18.82 21.37 13.21
N TYR A 38 19.75 22.03 12.50
CA TYR A 38 20.32 21.53 11.25
C TYR A 38 21.05 20.19 11.42
N ASN A 39 21.93 20.10 12.41
CA ASN A 39 22.65 18.85 12.66
C ASN A 39 21.72 17.77 13.21
N MET A 40 20.76 18.18 14.05
CA MET A 40 19.74 17.29 14.59
C MET A 40 18.90 16.65 13.48
N ALA A 41 18.59 17.39 12.41
CA ALA A 41 17.94 16.87 11.22
C ALA A 41 18.78 15.82 10.48
N ASN A 42 20.08 16.08 10.30
CA ASN A 42 20.99 15.12 9.68
C ASN A 42 21.11 13.82 10.50
N ILE A 43 21.14 13.91 11.83
CA ILE A 43 21.10 12.74 12.71
C ILE A 43 19.77 12.00 12.56
N ALA A 44 18.65 12.72 12.49
CA ALA A 44 17.34 12.11 12.30
C ALA A 44 17.24 11.34 10.97
N ASP A 45 17.78 11.89 9.89
CA ASP A 45 17.81 11.21 8.59
C ASP A 45 18.63 9.93 8.65
N LYS A 46 19.81 9.96 9.28
CA LYS A 46 20.66 8.78 9.49
C LYS A 46 19.98 7.73 10.36
N VAL A 47 19.32 8.15 11.44
CA VAL A 47 18.55 7.25 12.32
C VAL A 47 17.35 6.67 11.58
N PHE A 48 16.67 7.47 10.75
CA PHE A 48 15.58 6.99 9.91
C PHE A 48 16.04 5.93 8.91
N GLU A 49 17.23 6.08 8.32
CA GLU A 49 17.80 5.07 7.43
C GLU A 49 18.11 3.75 8.17
N VAL A 50 18.74 3.85 9.34
CA VAL A 50 19.14 2.68 10.15
C VAL A 50 17.91 1.97 10.75
N VAL A 51 16.93 2.72 11.24
CA VAL A 51 15.70 2.16 11.83
C VAL A 51 14.71 1.74 10.74
N GLY A 52 14.66 2.46 9.62
CA GLY A 52 13.87 2.14 8.43
C GLY A 52 14.31 0.84 7.75
N ALA A 53 15.58 0.45 7.88
CA ALA A 53 16.05 -0.88 7.49
C ALA A 53 15.39 -2.03 8.30
N SER A 54 14.80 -1.72 9.46
CA SER A 54 14.05 -2.68 10.29
C SER A 54 12.53 -2.60 10.10
N SER A 55 12.03 -1.69 9.27
CA SER A 55 10.62 -1.67 8.87
C SER A 55 10.48 -2.40 7.54
N PRO A 56 9.64 -3.43 7.43
CA PRO A 56 9.29 -4.01 6.15
C PRO A 56 8.48 -2.98 5.36
N VAL A 57 9.16 -2.13 4.59
CA VAL A 57 8.59 -1.21 3.59
C VAL A 57 7.85 -2.00 2.48
N CYS A 58 7.89 -3.34 2.53
CA CYS A 58 7.10 -4.28 1.75
C CYS A 58 6.19 -5.18 2.63
N SER A 59 5.59 -4.69 3.70
CA SER A 59 4.42 -5.37 4.28
C SER A 59 3.19 -5.09 3.43
N THR A 60 3.05 -5.80 2.31
CA THR A 60 1.70 -6.07 1.79
C THR A 60 0.95 -6.77 2.92
N SER A 61 -0.15 -6.17 3.36
CA SER A 61 -0.93 -6.56 4.51
C SER A 61 -1.01 -8.09 4.70
N SER A 62 -0.37 -8.63 5.74
CA SER A 62 -0.66 -9.97 6.24
C SER A 62 -1.92 -9.96 7.11
N VAL A 63 -2.93 -9.18 6.74
CA VAL A 63 -4.28 -9.36 7.28
C VAL A 63 -4.80 -10.63 6.61
N PRO A 64 -5.11 -11.70 7.36
CA PRO A 64 -5.83 -12.82 6.77
C PRO A 64 -7.17 -12.23 6.31
N HIS A 65 -7.33 -12.09 5.01
CA HIS A 65 -8.44 -11.42 4.37
C HIS A 65 -9.70 -12.30 4.50
N ALA A 66 -10.25 -12.39 5.70
CA ALA A 66 -11.44 -13.16 6.02
C ALA A 66 -12.67 -12.69 5.21
N TYR A 67 -12.61 -11.47 4.69
CA TYR A 67 -13.66 -10.84 3.87
C TYR A 67 -13.51 -11.07 2.36
N ASP A 68 -12.34 -11.52 1.88
CA ASP A 68 -12.13 -11.79 0.44
C ASP A 68 -12.51 -13.21 0.05
N GLN A 69 -12.46 -14.16 0.99
CA GLN A 69 -12.91 -15.54 0.75
C GLN A 69 -14.29 -15.63 0.07
N PRO A 70 -15.36 -14.99 0.59
CA PRO A 70 -16.67 -15.05 -0.05
C PRO A 70 -16.70 -14.33 -1.42
N PHE A 71 -15.88 -13.30 -1.61
CA PHE A 71 -15.80 -12.56 -2.87
C PHE A 71 -15.06 -13.35 -3.96
N ILE A 72 -13.98 -14.04 -3.57
CA ILE A 72 -13.22 -14.94 -4.44
C ILE A 72 -14.08 -16.13 -4.84
N GLU A 73 -14.86 -16.71 -3.92
CA GLU A 73 -15.77 -17.81 -4.22
C GLU A 73 -16.89 -17.40 -5.18
N LEU A 74 -17.47 -16.21 -4.97
CA LEU A 74 -18.47 -15.62 -5.88
C LEU A 74 -17.89 -15.43 -7.30
N LEU A 75 -16.69 -14.86 -7.41
CA LEU A 75 -16.03 -14.66 -8.69
C LEU A 75 -15.71 -15.99 -9.38
N ALA A 76 -15.24 -16.99 -8.63
CA ALA A 76 -14.99 -18.32 -9.16
C ALA A 76 -16.26 -18.98 -9.71
N GLN A 77 -17.41 -18.78 -9.03
CA GLN A 77 -18.70 -19.26 -9.51
C GLN A 77 -19.15 -18.55 -10.80
N GLN A 78 -19.00 -17.22 -10.87
CA GLN A 78 -19.31 -16.46 -12.09
C GLN A 78 -18.47 -16.92 -13.29
N ILE A 79 -17.19 -17.21 -13.09
CA ILE A 79 -16.31 -17.72 -14.15
C ILE A 79 -16.77 -19.10 -14.65
N ARG A 80 -17.17 -20.01 -13.75
CA ARG A 80 -17.69 -21.33 -14.12
C ARG A 80 -18.97 -21.22 -14.96
N ASP A 81 -19.92 -20.40 -14.53
CA ASP A 81 -21.18 -20.21 -15.24
C ASP A 81 -20.98 -19.59 -16.63
N LEU A 82 -20.10 -18.59 -16.72
CA LEU A 82 -19.77 -17.98 -18.01
C LEU A 82 -19.08 -18.98 -18.94
N SER A 83 -18.11 -19.76 -18.43
CA SER A 83 -17.42 -20.80 -19.20
C SER A 83 -18.38 -21.85 -19.75
N LEU A 84 -19.36 -22.28 -18.93
CA LEU A 84 -20.41 -23.20 -19.35
C LEU A 84 -21.26 -22.61 -20.47
N ARG A 85 -21.72 -21.36 -20.31
CA ARG A 85 -22.52 -20.65 -21.33
C ARG A 85 -21.75 -20.50 -22.64
N THR A 86 -20.45 -20.16 -22.58
CA THR A 86 -19.62 -20.06 -23.78
C THR A 86 -19.44 -21.40 -24.48
N SER A 87 -19.20 -22.48 -23.72
CA SER A 87 -19.05 -23.83 -24.27
C SER A 87 -20.34 -24.33 -24.92
N GLN A 88 -21.49 -24.12 -24.26
CA GLN A 88 -22.81 -24.47 -24.81
C GLN A 88 -23.11 -23.68 -26.10
N ARG A 89 -22.80 -22.38 -26.12
CA ARG A 89 -23.01 -21.54 -27.31
C ARG A 89 -22.11 -21.99 -28.47
N HIS A 90 -20.88 -22.40 -28.18
CA HIS A 90 -19.98 -22.97 -29.17
C HIS A 90 -20.51 -24.31 -29.70
N GLN A 91 -20.94 -25.21 -28.82
CA GLN A 91 -21.50 -26.51 -29.20
C GLN A 91 -22.80 -26.39 -30.02
N ARG A 92 -23.71 -25.46 -29.67
CA ARG A 92 -24.92 -25.20 -30.47
C ARG A 92 -24.59 -24.68 -31.87
N ARG A 93 -23.57 -23.82 -32.00
CA ARG A 93 -23.10 -23.37 -33.31
C ARG A 93 -22.53 -24.53 -34.13
N HIS A 94 -21.78 -25.42 -33.49
CA HIS A 94 -21.24 -26.61 -34.17
C HIS A 94 -22.32 -27.65 -34.52
N SER A 95 -23.37 -27.82 -33.69
CA SER A 95 -24.50 -28.72 -33.99
C SER A 95 -25.31 -28.22 -35.18
N CYS A 96 -25.66 -26.93 -35.20
CA CYS A 96 -26.41 -26.32 -36.29
C CYS A 96 -25.66 -26.45 -37.64
N CYS A 97 -24.33 -26.25 -37.64
CA CYS A 97 -23.52 -26.47 -38.84
C CYS A 97 -23.39 -27.96 -39.24
N ARG A 98 -23.63 -28.91 -38.34
CA ARG A 98 -23.61 -30.36 -38.66
C ARG A 98 -24.96 -30.87 -39.13
N GLU A 99 -26.06 -30.43 -38.51
CA GLU A 99 -27.43 -30.78 -38.92
C GLU A 99 -27.81 -30.15 -40.27
N CYS A 100 -27.32 -28.94 -40.59
CA CYS A 100 -27.51 -28.37 -41.93
C CYS A 100 -26.78 -29.15 -43.04
N VAL A 101 -25.72 -29.90 -42.73
CA VAL A 101 -25.00 -30.71 -43.73
C VAL A 101 -25.67 -32.06 -43.96
N ILE A 102 -26.37 -32.59 -42.95
CA ILE A 102 -27.10 -33.87 -43.05
C ILE A 102 -28.41 -33.71 -43.84
N PHE A 103 -29.03 -32.53 -43.84
CA PHE A 103 -30.29 -32.29 -44.57
C PHE A 103 -30.10 -31.89 -46.06
N VAL A 104 -28.86 -31.90 -46.58
CA VAL A 104 -28.51 -31.48 -47.96
C VAL A 104 -27.89 -32.63 -48.78
N ILE A 105 -28.00 -33.88 -48.31
CA ILE A 105 -27.66 -35.10 -49.08
C ILE A 105 -28.94 -35.93 -49.23
#